data_AF-A0A8J2QMH3-F1
#
_entry.id   AF-A0A8J2QMH3-F1
#
_cell.length_a   1.000
_cell.length_b   1.000
_cell.length_c   1.000
_cell.angle_alpha   90.00
_cell.angle_beta   90.00
_cell.angle_gamma   90.00
#
_symmetry.space_group_name_H-M   'P 1'
#
loop_
_entity.id
_entity.type
_entity.pdbx_description
1 polymer ?
#
loop_
_entity_poly.entity_id
_entity_poly.type
_entity_poly.pdbx_seq_one_letter_code
_entity_poly.pdbx_strand_id
1 'polypeptide(L)'
;MQNLLSITLITITADIVHTQKSDIREHQGPQTCGGRLKGPVGIIQTPNFPNPFPVPIKCRWIIEHDIVNGTISIYFTQQYTTSGLTFTEYMYYDESYKLGERKALTVTEENITRNNWLQVSFV
;
A
#
# COMPACT_ATOMS: atom_id res chain seq x y z
N MET A 1 9.04 -27.60 16.30
CA MET A 1 10.10 -26.58 16.18
C MET A 1 9.74 -25.68 15.01
N GLN A 2 8.90 -24.67 15.26
CA GLN A 2 8.48 -23.69 14.25
C GLN A 2 9.57 -22.61 14.21
N ASN A 3 10.38 -22.64 13.16
CA ASN A 3 11.25 -21.53 12.83
C ASN A 3 10.36 -20.29 12.71
N LEU A 4 10.54 -19.31 13.60
CA LEU A 4 9.96 -17.98 13.47
C LEU A 4 10.40 -17.44 12.11
N LEU A 5 9.53 -17.56 11.10
CA LEU A 5 9.67 -16.82 9.85
C LEU A 5 9.58 -15.35 10.25
N SER A 6 10.69 -14.63 10.13
CA SER A 6 10.69 -13.18 10.13
C SER A 6 9.88 -12.76 8.90
N ILE A 7 8.56 -12.61 9.06
CA ILE A 7 7.68 -12.13 8.00
C ILE A 7 7.88 -10.62 7.95
N THR A 8 8.78 -10.23 7.08
CA THR A 8 9.07 -8.86 6.73
C THR A 8 7.88 -8.26 5.98
N LEU A 9 7.31 -7.15 6.48
CA LEU A 9 6.01 -6.68 6.00
C LEU A 9 5.90 -5.16 5.83
N ILE A 10 5.37 -4.74 4.68
CA ILE A 10 4.94 -3.35 4.42
C ILE A 10 3.45 -3.36 4.14
N THR A 11 2.72 -2.51 4.85
CA THR A 11 1.36 -2.18 4.46
C THR A 11 1.35 -0.92 3.63
N ILE A 12 0.61 -0.94 2.54
CA ILE A 12 0.28 0.25 1.76
C ILE A 12 -1.18 0.55 2.01
N THR A 13 -1.47 1.70 2.61
CA THR A 13 -2.83 2.15 2.84
C THR A 13 -3.14 3.33 1.94
N ALA A 14 -4.22 3.21 1.17
CA ALA A 14 -4.92 4.35 0.60
C ALA A 14 -6.06 4.71 1.56
N ASP A 15 -5.93 5.83 2.28
CA ASP A 15 -6.98 6.37 3.12
C ASP A 15 -8.15 6.89 2.27
N ILE A 16 -9.24 7.29 2.92
CA ILE A 16 -10.42 7.78 2.23
C ILE A 16 -10.08 9.04 1.43
N VAL A 17 -9.86 8.86 0.13
CA VAL A 17 -9.68 9.97 -0.81
C VAL A 17 -11.07 10.50 -1.17
N HIS A 18 -11.43 11.65 -0.61
CA HIS A 18 -12.64 12.38 -0.99
C HIS A 18 -12.34 13.32 -2.16
N THR A 19 -13.17 13.30 -3.20
CA THR A 19 -13.19 14.42 -4.16
C THR A 19 -14.01 15.57 -3.58
N GLN A 20 -13.60 16.82 -3.78
CA GLN A 20 -14.49 17.96 -3.54
C GLN A 20 -15.62 17.97 -4.59
N LYS A 21 -16.76 17.40 -4.18
CA LYS A 21 -18.15 17.58 -4.64
C LYS A 21 -18.44 17.62 -6.16
N SER A 22 -19.08 16.55 -6.65
CA SER A 22 -20.38 16.68 -7.32
C SER A 22 -21.22 15.42 -7.06
N ASP A 23 -22.49 15.64 -6.77
CA ASP A 23 -23.47 14.67 -6.29
C ASP A 23 -24.14 14.01 -7.50
N ILE A 24 -23.82 12.75 -7.80
CA ILE A 24 -24.63 11.87 -8.65
C ILE A 24 -24.56 10.46 -8.04
N ARG A 25 -25.70 9.98 -7.54
CA ARG A 25 -25.91 8.58 -7.13
C ARG A 25 -25.71 7.66 -8.33
N GLU A 26 -25.14 6.47 -8.14
CA GLU A 26 -25.68 5.17 -8.63
C GLU A 26 -24.61 4.04 -8.80
N HIS A 27 -24.85 2.91 -8.12
CA HIS A 27 -24.62 1.51 -8.54
C HIS A 27 -23.23 0.94 -8.87
N GLN A 28 -22.20 1.23 -8.08
CA GLN A 28 -21.09 0.27 -7.95
C GLN A 28 -20.88 -0.07 -6.48
N GLY A 29 -21.27 -1.30 -6.10
CA GLY A 29 -20.88 -1.87 -4.81
C GLY A 29 -19.36 -1.75 -4.61
N PRO A 30 -18.86 -1.77 -3.36
CA PRO A 30 -17.45 -1.53 -3.08
C PRO A 30 -16.59 -2.49 -3.91
N GLN A 31 -15.94 -1.96 -4.95
CA GLN A 31 -14.92 -2.68 -5.68
C GLN A 31 -13.79 -2.94 -4.69
N THR A 32 -13.56 -4.20 -4.36
CA THR A 32 -12.54 -4.58 -3.39
C THR A 32 -11.16 -4.23 -3.95
N CYS A 33 -10.41 -3.41 -3.24
CA CYS A 33 -9.01 -3.10 -3.53
C CYS A 33 -8.15 -3.46 -2.31
N GLY A 34 -6.88 -3.77 -2.56
CA GLY A 34 -6.01 -4.32 -1.54
C GLY A 34 -5.78 -5.82 -1.72
N GLY A 35 -5.23 -6.44 -0.68
CA GLY A 35 -4.92 -7.86 -0.65
C GLY A 35 -3.53 -8.14 -0.14
N ARG A 36 -3.17 -9.42 -0.08
CA ARG A 36 -1.87 -9.89 0.38
C ARG A 36 -1.02 -10.33 -0.81
N LEU A 37 0.17 -9.77 -0.93
CA LEU A 37 1.12 -10.02 -1.99
C LEU A 37 2.28 -10.82 -1.40
N LYS A 38 2.43 -12.05 -1.86
CA LYS A 38 3.53 -12.94 -1.49
C LYS A 38 4.23 -13.41 -2.76
N GLY A 39 5.52 -13.15 -2.87
CA GLY A 39 6.31 -13.53 -4.03
C GLY A 39 7.46 -12.55 -4.29
N PRO A 40 8.40 -12.92 -5.20
CA PRO A 40 9.57 -12.10 -5.48
C PRO A 40 9.22 -10.80 -6.25
N VAL A 41 8.11 -10.81 -6.99
CA VAL A 41 7.64 -9.67 -7.80
C VAL A 41 6.11 -9.65 -7.79
N GLY A 42 5.53 -8.46 -7.80
CA GLY A 42 4.08 -8.26 -7.90
C GLY A 42 3.73 -6.87 -8.42
N ILE A 43 2.45 -6.65 -8.72
CA ILE A 43 1.92 -5.37 -9.20
C ILE A 43 0.80 -4.93 -8.26
N ILE A 44 0.86 -3.66 -7.84
CA ILE A 44 -0.19 -2.99 -7.08
C ILE A 44 -0.84 -1.96 -7.99
N GLN A 45 -2.16 -2.00 -8.05
CA GLN A 45 -2.95 -1.08 -8.86
C GLN A 45 -4.29 -0.81 -8.18
N THR A 46 -4.82 0.38 -8.43
CA THR A 46 -6.20 0.73 -8.06
C THR A 46 -7.20 -0.06 -8.92
N PRO A 47 -8.46 -0.22 -8.48
CA PRO A 47 -9.51 -0.71 -9.36
C PRO A 47 -9.56 0.10 -10.64
N ASN A 48 -9.87 -0.55 -11.76
CA ASN A 48 -10.09 0.07 -13.08
C ASN A 48 -8.88 0.74 -13.74
N PHE A 49 -7.68 0.68 -13.15
CA PHE A 49 -6.48 1.27 -13.73
C PHE A 49 -6.30 0.85 -15.22
N PRO A 50 -6.02 1.78 -16.16
CA PRO A 50 -5.62 3.19 -15.96
C PRO A 50 -6.80 4.18 -15.86
N ASN A 51 -8.04 3.70 -15.87
CA ASN A 51 -9.22 4.56 -15.75
C ASN A 51 -9.42 5.04 -14.30
N PRO A 52 -10.21 6.11 -14.08
CA PRO A 52 -10.57 6.56 -12.75
C PRO A 52 -11.20 5.44 -11.88
N PHE A 53 -10.80 5.39 -10.62
CA PHE A 53 -11.38 4.50 -9.62
C PHE A 53 -12.52 5.22 -8.85
N PRO A 54 -13.50 4.48 -8.32
CA PRO A 54 -14.57 5.07 -7.50
C PRO A 54 -14.01 5.70 -6.23
N VAL A 55 -14.56 6.85 -5.83
CA VAL A 55 -14.28 7.50 -4.55
C VAL A 55 -15.59 7.68 -3.76
N PRO A 56 -15.60 7.56 -2.42
CA PRO A 56 -14.45 7.25 -1.55
C PRO A 56 -13.93 5.82 -1.72
N ILE A 57 -12.62 5.65 -1.59
CA ILE A 57 -11.96 4.34 -1.61
C ILE A 57 -11.07 4.17 -0.38
N LYS A 58 -10.97 2.95 0.13
CA LYS A 58 -10.01 2.60 1.18
C LYS A 58 -9.37 1.26 0.85
N CYS A 59 -8.08 1.29 0.53
CA CYS A 59 -7.34 0.10 0.13
C CYS A 59 -6.26 -0.23 1.15
N ARG A 60 -5.99 -1.53 1.32
CA ARG A 60 -4.87 -2.01 2.13
C ARG A 60 -4.18 -3.15 1.39
N TRP A 61 -2.95 -2.94 0.98
CA TRP A 61 -2.07 -4.00 0.48
C TRP A 61 -1.09 -4.41 1.56
N ILE A 62 -0.87 -5.70 1.71
CA ILE A 62 0.11 -6.29 2.62
C ILE A 62 1.15 -6.99 1.74
N ILE A 63 2.37 -6.46 1.71
CA ILE A 63 3.48 -7.09 0.99
C ILE A 63 4.31 -7.86 2.01
N GLU A 64 4.53 -9.15 1.75
CA GLU A 64 5.33 -10.01 2.62
C GLU A 64 6.36 -10.83 1.84
N HIS A 65 7.51 -11.04 2.45
CA HIS A 65 8.49 -12.03 2.00
C HIS A 65 9.10 -12.78 3.19
N ASP A 66 9.70 -13.94 2.90
CA ASP A 66 10.37 -14.83 3.85
C ASP A 66 11.91 -14.80 3.73
N ILE A 67 12.46 -13.84 2.98
CA ILE A 67 13.90 -13.64 2.81
C ILE A 67 14.49 -12.98 4.06
N VAL A 68 15.49 -13.62 4.67
CA VAL A 68 16.26 -13.04 5.78
C VAL A 68 17.09 -11.87 5.27
N ASN A 69 17.05 -10.73 5.96
CA ASN A 69 17.67 -9.46 5.53
C ASN A 69 17.22 -9.00 4.14
N GLY A 70 16.02 -9.40 3.74
CA GLY A 70 15.45 -9.04 2.46
C GLY A 70 15.14 -7.55 2.38
N THR A 71 14.87 -7.11 1.15
CA THR A 71 14.53 -5.73 0.85
C THR A 71 13.29 -5.72 -0.02
N ILE A 72 12.34 -4.85 0.32
CA ILE A 72 11.17 -4.58 -0.52
C ILE A 72 11.42 -3.28 -1.27
N SER A 73 11.41 -3.36 -2.60
CA SER A 73 11.52 -2.21 -3.50
C SER A 73 10.20 -1.98 -4.22
N ILE A 74 9.68 -0.77 -4.15
CA ILE A 74 8.42 -0.34 -4.74
C ILE A 74 8.73 0.77 -5.73
N TYR A 75 8.33 0.58 -6.98
CA TYR A 75 8.53 1.57 -8.04
C TYR A 75 7.21 2.24 -8.38
N PHE A 76 7.20 3.57 -8.41
CA PHE A 76 6.05 4.37 -8.80
C PHE A 76 6.05 4.55 -10.32
N THR A 77 5.46 3.59 -11.04
CA THR A 77 5.43 3.62 -12.50
C THR A 77 4.41 4.63 -13.02
N GLN A 78 3.21 4.67 -12.42
CA GLN A 78 2.11 5.56 -12.78
C GLN A 78 1.32 5.96 -11.52
N GLN A 79 1.63 7.11 -10.95
CA GLN A 79 1.02 7.62 -9.72
C GLN A 79 0.28 8.94 -9.97
N TYR A 80 -1.05 8.91 -9.81
CA TYR A 80 -1.93 10.07 -10.05
C TYR A 80 -2.48 10.71 -8.77
N THR A 81 -2.49 9.97 -7.65
CA THR A 81 -2.96 10.49 -6.35
C THR A 81 -1.86 11.32 -5.67
N THR A 82 -2.19 12.56 -5.30
CA THR A 82 -1.28 13.48 -4.60
C THR A 82 -1.29 13.33 -3.09
N SER A 83 -2.22 12.56 -2.54
CA SER A 83 -2.33 12.31 -1.10
C SER A 83 -3.06 10.99 -0.84
N GLY A 84 -3.15 10.62 0.44
CA GLY A 84 -3.89 9.45 0.90
C GLY A 84 -3.11 8.13 0.82
N LEU A 85 -1.94 8.09 0.17
CA LEU A 85 -1.10 6.89 0.08
C LEU A 85 -0.01 6.90 1.17
N THR A 86 -0.01 5.89 2.04
CA THR A 86 0.99 5.72 3.09
C THR A 86 1.58 4.31 3.06
N PHE A 87 2.90 4.24 3.22
CA PHE A 87 3.71 3.04 3.34
C PHE A 87 4.18 2.91 4.78
N THR A 88 3.81 1.80 5.41
CA THR A 88 4.12 1.54 6.81
C THR A 88 4.77 0.19 6.92
N GLU A 89 5.93 0.17 7.55
CA GLU A 89 6.67 -1.03 7.91
C GLU A 89 6.19 -1.54 9.28
N TYR A 90 6.16 -2.86 9.46
CA TYR A 90 5.95 -3.50 10.73
C TYR A 90 7.03 -4.55 10.99
N MET A 91 7.46 -4.66 12.26
CA MET A 91 8.29 -5.80 12.71
C MET A 91 7.47 -7.09 12.78
N TYR A 92 6.18 -6.96 13.10
CA TYR A 92 5.21 -8.05 13.05
C TYR A 92 3.84 -7.50 12.69
N TYR A 93 3.13 -8.18 11.80
CA TYR A 93 1.78 -7.82 11.39
C TYR A 93 0.85 -9.03 11.34
N ASP A 94 -0.18 -8.96 12.15
CA ASP A 94 -1.41 -9.73 12.06
C ASP A 94 -2.60 -8.76 12.11
N GLU A 95 -3.75 -9.17 11.60
CA GLU A 95 -4.97 -8.36 11.64
C GLU A 95 -5.40 -8.05 13.09
N SER A 96 -5.11 -8.97 14.03
CA SER A 96 -5.39 -8.78 15.45
C SER A 96 -4.29 -8.04 16.22
N TYR A 97 -3.04 -8.11 15.76
CA TYR A 97 -1.87 -7.62 16.50
C TYR A 97 -0.76 -7.09 15.59
N LYS A 98 -0.27 -5.88 15.90
CA LYS A 98 0.76 -5.19 15.10
C LYS A 98 1.86 -4.68 16.02
N LEU A 99 3.11 -4.84 15.62
CA LEU A 99 4.28 -4.44 16.41
C LEU A 99 5.30 -3.69 15.55
N GLY A 100 5.93 -2.68 16.15
CA GLY A 100 7.02 -1.94 15.52
C GLY A 100 6.57 -1.12 14.31
N GLU A 101 5.41 -0.48 14.40
CA GLU A 101 4.90 0.38 13.33
C GLU A 101 5.88 1.52 13.04
N ARG A 102 6.36 1.58 11.79
CA ARG A 102 7.21 2.67 11.30
C ARG A 102 6.73 3.14 9.95
N LYS A 103 6.35 4.42 9.86
CA LYS A 103 5.96 5.05 8.60
C LYS A 103 7.19 5.25 7.72
N ALA A 104 7.26 4.54 6.60
CA ALA A 104 8.36 4.61 5.64
C ALA A 104 8.19 5.78 4.66
N LEU A 105 6.96 6.01 4.19
CA LEU A 105 6.63 7.11 3.28
C LEU A 105 5.14 7.47 3.38
N THR A 106 4.81 8.76 3.33
CA THR A 106 3.46 9.21 2.99
C THR A 106 3.56 10.09 1.77
N VAL A 107 2.76 9.80 0.74
CA VAL A 107 2.68 10.62 -0.46
C VAL A 107 1.95 11.92 -0.15
N THR A 108 2.55 13.02 -0.58
CA THR A 108 2.01 14.37 -0.47
C THR A 108 2.21 15.11 -1.79
N GLU A 109 1.50 16.22 -1.98
CA GLU A 109 1.66 17.11 -3.14
C GLU A 109 3.11 17.57 -3.33
N GLU A 110 3.86 17.70 -2.24
CA GLU A 110 5.24 18.15 -2.28
C GLU A 110 6.20 17.06 -2.76
N ASN A 111 5.95 15.79 -2.41
CA ASN A 111 6.90 14.71 -2.63
C ASN A 111 6.55 13.78 -3.80
N ILE A 112 5.34 13.89 -4.36
CA ILE A 112 4.84 13.01 -5.44
C ILE A 112 5.79 12.96 -6.66
N THR A 113 6.41 14.09 -7.03
CA THR A 113 7.33 14.16 -8.17
C THR A 113 8.77 13.84 -7.80
N ARG A 114 9.12 13.91 -6.52
CA ARG A 114 10.49 13.71 -6.03
C ARG A 114 10.81 12.25 -5.75
N ASN A 115 9.79 11.46 -5.38
CA ASN A 115 9.94 10.06 -5.01
C ASN A 115 9.43 9.17 -6.15
N ASN A 116 10.34 8.53 -6.88
CA ASN A 116 10.01 7.57 -7.96
C ASN A 116 10.10 6.10 -7.51
N TRP A 117 10.68 5.84 -6.34
CA TRP A 117 10.66 4.53 -5.70
C TRP A 117 10.79 4.66 -4.18
N LEU A 118 10.41 3.58 -3.48
CA LEU A 118 10.65 3.37 -2.06
C LEU A 118 11.37 2.04 -1.90
N GLN A 119 12.45 2.02 -1.12
CA GLN A 119 13.09 0.79 -0.69
C GLN A 119 13.08 0.72 0.82
N VAL A 120 12.72 -0.44 1.34
CA VAL A 120 12.76 -0.72 2.77
C VAL A 120 13.60 -1.97 2.94
N SER A 121 14.73 -1.80 3.62
CA SER A 121 15.64 -2.88 3.96
C SER A 121 15.38 -3.27 5.41
N PHE A 122 15.21 -4.57 5.62
CA PHE A 122 14.95 -5.15 6.91
C PHE A 122 16.25 -5.77 7.40
N VAL A 123 16.65 -5.42 8.63
CA VAL A 123 17.93 -5.83 9.24
C VAL A 123 17.64 -6.65 10.49
#